data_AF-A0A950RZ14-F1
#
_entry.id   AF-A0A950RZ14-F1
#
_cell.length_a   1.000
_cell.length_b   1.000
_cell.length_c   1.000
_cell.angle_alpha   90.00
_cell.angle_beta   90.00
_cell.angle_gamma   90.00
#
_symmetry.space_group_name_H-M   'P 1'
#
loop_
_entity.id
_entity.type
_entity.pdbx_description
1 polymer ?
#
loop_
_entity_poly.entity_id
_entity_poly.type
_entity_poly.pdbx_seq_one_letter_code
_entity_poly.pdbx_strand_id
1 'polypeptide(L)'
;MKPLHVFGLELTAVPSALATYVALVGIGALVAEKRRQLTLPATLVAGLAVAALHASSVLFHHFGHALFARWTGHPMTGVRFWGGLATSVYPSDEPPLPATVHLTRAAGGPLASLLLG
;
A
#
# COMPACT_ATOMS: atom_id res chain seq x y z
N MET A 1 12.78 8.00 -8.27
CA MET A 1 12.30 6.79 -8.97
C MET A 1 11.23 7.23 -9.97
N LYS A 2 11.17 6.64 -11.17
CA LYS A 2 10.10 6.98 -12.13
C LYS A 2 8.74 6.48 -11.58
N PRO A 3 7.65 7.25 -11.73
CA PRO A 3 6.34 6.80 -11.29
C PRO A 3 5.80 5.66 -12.15
N LEU A 4 5.07 4.74 -11.52
CA LEU A 4 4.34 3.67 -12.19
C LEU A 4 2.85 4.05 -12.25
N HIS A 5 2.21 3.89 -13.41
CA HIS A 5 0.80 4.22 -13.57
C HIS A 5 -0.05 2.95 -13.53
N VAL A 6 -0.98 2.86 -12.58
CA VAL A 6 -1.86 1.70 -12.40
C VAL A 6 -3.28 2.18 -12.15
N PHE A 7 -4.24 1.74 -12.97
CA PHE A 7 -5.66 2.13 -12.89
C PHE A 7 -5.92 3.66 -12.82
N GLY A 8 -5.07 4.45 -13.46
CA GLY A 8 -5.16 5.92 -13.43
C GLY A 8 -4.58 6.59 -12.18
N LEU A 9 -3.89 5.82 -11.32
CA LEU A 9 -3.16 6.33 -10.17
C LEU A 9 -1.66 6.31 -10.43
N GLU A 10 -0.98 7.38 -10.03
CA GLU A 10 0.47 7.47 -10.00
C GLU A 10 1.02 6.83 -8.72
N LEU A 11 1.73 5.71 -8.87
CA LEU A 11 2.41 5.03 -7.77
C LEU A 11 3.86 5.51 -7.67
N THR A 12 4.20 6.09 -6.51
CA THR A 12 5.55 6.58 -6.20
C THR A 12 6.04 5.99 -4.89
N ALA A 13 7.35 5.91 -4.72
CA ALA A 13 7.98 5.48 -3.48
C ALA A 13 9.15 6.41 -3.13
N VAL A 14 9.28 6.74 -1.85
CA VAL A 14 10.47 7.41 -1.33
C VAL A 14 11.49 6.36 -0.84
N PRO A 15 12.79 6.70 -0.70
CA PRO A 15 13.83 5.74 -0.32
C PRO A 15 13.56 4.98 1.00
N SER A 16 12.88 5.59 1.97
CA SER A 16 12.52 4.92 3.23
C SER A 16 11.60 3.70 3.03
N ALA A 17 10.85 3.65 1.93
CA ALA A 17 10.06 2.48 1.59
C ALA A 17 10.96 1.25 1.36
N LEU A 18 12.04 1.41 0.58
CA LEU A 18 12.94 0.32 0.24
C LEU A 18 13.53 -0.34 1.50
N ALA A 19 13.99 0.47 2.46
CA ALA A 19 14.54 -0.02 3.71
C ALA A 19 13.54 -0.90 4.48
N THR A 20 12.26 -0.50 4.49
CA THR A 20 11.22 -1.28 5.19
C THR A 20 10.92 -2.59 4.47
N TYR A 21 10.82 -2.59 3.15
CA TYR A 21 10.58 -3.83 2.40
C TYR A 21 11.76 -4.82 2.51
N VAL A 22 13.00 -4.33 2.51
CA VAL A 22 14.17 -5.17 2.80
C VAL A 22 14.08 -5.75 4.22
N ALA A 23 13.70 -4.95 5.21
CA ALA A 23 13.50 -5.43 6.57
C ALA A 23 12.39 -6.48 6.66
N LEU A 24 11.26 -6.30 5.96
CA LEU A 24 10.17 -7.28 5.90
C LEU A 24 10.64 -8.61 5.29
N VAL A 25 11.46 -8.58 4.24
CA VAL A 25 12.07 -9.80 3.69
C VAL A 25 12.94 -10.49 4.73
N GLY A 26 13.82 -9.74 5.40
CA GLY A 26 14.68 -10.30 6.45
C GLY A 26 13.89 -10.91 7.60
N ILE A 27 12.89 -10.19 8.13
CA ILE A 27 12.03 -10.66 9.22
C ILE A 27 11.25 -11.92 8.79
N GLY A 28 10.64 -11.92 7.61
CA GLY A 28 9.90 -13.07 7.09
C GLY A 28 10.81 -14.30 6.92
N ALA A 29 12.03 -14.11 6.41
CA ALA A 29 13.01 -15.18 6.27
C ALA A 29 13.43 -15.75 7.63
N LEU A 30 13.73 -14.90 8.61
CA LEU A 30 14.11 -15.30 9.98
C LEU A 30 12.97 -16.06 10.69
N VAL A 31 11.72 -15.62 10.52
CA VAL A 31 10.56 -16.31 11.09
C VAL A 31 10.37 -17.69 10.43
N ALA A 32 10.55 -17.77 9.11
CA ALA A 32 10.42 -19.03 8.37
C ALA A 32 11.51 -20.03 8.78
N GLU A 33 12.75 -19.59 8.92
CA GLU A 33 13.88 -20.40 9.40
C GLU A 33 13.56 -21.03 10.76
N LYS A 34 13.20 -20.20 11.75
CA LYS A 34 12.93 -20.63 13.12
C LYS A 34 11.78 -21.64 13.26
N ARG A 35 10.79 -21.58 12.36
CA ARG A 35 9.58 -22.42 12.45
C ARG A 35 9.67 -23.72 11.66
N ARG A 36 10.54 -23.80 10.64
CA ARG A 36 10.45 -24.84 9.61
C ARG A 36 11.79 -25.43 9.17
N GLN A 37 12.93 -25.01 9.75
CA GLN A 37 14.27 -25.49 9.36
C GLN A 37 14.49 -25.47 7.83
N LEU A 38 14.04 -24.39 7.19
CA LEU A 38 14.11 -24.26 5.73
C LEU A 38 15.54 -23.94 5.26
N THR A 39 15.83 -24.29 4.01
CA THR A 39 17.06 -23.87 3.34
C THR A 39 17.07 -22.35 3.13
N LEU A 40 18.25 -21.75 2.98
CA LEU A 40 18.40 -20.31 2.74
C LEU A 40 17.56 -19.79 1.55
N PRO A 41 17.51 -20.47 0.38
CA PRO A 41 16.64 -20.03 -0.71
C PRO A 41 15.16 -20.03 -0.31
N ALA A 42 14.70 -21.05 0.44
CA ALA A 42 13.32 -21.16 0.86
C ALA A 42 12.94 -20.10 1.91
N THR A 43 13.84 -19.72 2.82
CA THR A 43 13.59 -18.63 3.77
C THR A 43 13.52 -17.28 3.06
N LEU A 44 14.39 -17.02 2.08
CA LEU A 44 14.33 -15.79 1.28
C LEU A 44 13.03 -15.69 0.47
N VAL A 45 12.56 -16.79 -0.12
CA VAL A 45 11.25 -16.84 -0.80
C VAL A 45 10.12 -16.51 0.17
N ALA A 46 10.15 -17.06 1.39
CA ALA A 46 9.16 -16.72 2.41
C ALA A 46 9.19 -15.23 2.79
N GLY A 47 10.38 -14.65 2.95
CA GLY A 47 10.57 -13.23 3.19
C GLY A 47 10.00 -12.36 2.05
N LEU A 48 10.30 -12.71 0.81
CA LEU A 48 9.76 -12.03 -0.37
C LEU A 48 8.23 -12.14 -0.43
N ALA A 49 7.68 -13.30 -0.09
CA ALA A 49 6.23 -13.49 -0.01
C ALA A 49 5.59 -12.58 1.04
N VAL A 50 6.21 -12.44 2.23
CA VAL A 50 5.73 -11.51 3.28
C VAL A 50 5.76 -10.06 2.77
N ALA A 51 6.86 -9.63 2.18
CA ALA A 51 6.99 -8.27 1.64
C ALA A 51 5.97 -7.99 0.51
N ALA A 52 5.75 -8.96 -0.38
CA ALA A 52 4.78 -8.87 -1.47
C ALA A 52 3.34 -8.83 -0.95
N LEU A 53 2.99 -9.68 0.02
CA LEU A 53 1.66 -9.68 0.66
C LEU A 53 1.39 -8.35 1.37
N HIS A 54 2.37 -7.83 2.10
CA HIS A 54 2.29 -6.53 2.74
C HIS A 54 2.07 -5.40 1.73
N ALA A 55 2.89 -5.34 0.68
CA ALA A 55 2.72 -4.35 -0.39
C ALA A 55 1.33 -4.43 -1.05
N SER A 56 0.87 -5.66 -1.31
CA SER A 56 -0.43 -5.91 -1.94
C SER A 56 -1.59 -5.48 -1.03
N SER A 57 -1.48 -5.74 0.28
CA SER A 57 -2.47 -5.30 1.27
C SER A 57 -2.54 -3.77 1.34
N VAL A 58 -1.39 -3.09 1.38
CA VAL A 58 -1.34 -1.62 1.34
C VAL A 58 -1.95 -1.08 0.05
N LEU A 59 -1.60 -1.66 -1.11
CA LEU A 59 -2.20 -1.26 -2.39
C LEU A 59 -3.73 -1.46 -2.41
N PHE A 60 -4.21 -2.61 -1.92
CA PHE A 60 -5.63 -2.91 -1.89
C PHE A 60 -6.40 -1.91 -1.00
N HIS A 61 -5.85 -1.57 0.15
CA HIS A 61 -6.37 -0.52 1.02
C HIS A 61 -6.47 0.83 0.29
N HIS A 62 -5.41 1.27 -0.40
CA HIS A 62 -5.44 2.54 -1.13
C HIS A 62 -6.33 2.50 -2.38
N PHE A 63 -6.51 1.36 -3.03
CA PHE A 63 -7.50 1.22 -4.09
C PHE A 63 -8.93 1.35 -3.59
N GLY A 64 -9.22 0.91 -2.36
CA GLY A 64 -10.48 1.18 -1.69
C GLY A 64 -10.75 2.69 -1.54
N HIS A 65 -9.75 3.44 -1.04
CA HIS A 65 -9.83 4.89 -0.98
C HIS A 65 -10.03 5.53 -2.36
N ALA A 66 -9.31 5.05 -3.37
CA ALA A 66 -9.40 5.59 -4.72
C ALA A 66 -10.78 5.35 -5.35
N LEU A 67 -11.37 4.17 -5.15
CA LEU A 67 -12.71 3.86 -5.64
C LEU A 67 -13.75 4.81 -5.03
N PHE A 68 -13.73 4.98 -3.71
CA PHE A 68 -14.68 5.86 -3.03
C PHE A 68 -14.44 7.33 -3.36
N ALA A 69 -13.18 7.75 -3.55
CA ALA A 69 -12.86 9.09 -4.03
C ALA A 69 -13.48 9.40 -5.39
N ARG A 70 -13.43 8.45 -6.34
CA ARG A 70 -14.07 8.60 -7.65
C ARG A 70 -15.57 8.83 -7.54
N TRP A 71 -16.26 8.16 -6.62
CA TRP A 71 -17.70 8.35 -6.40
C TRP A 71 -18.05 9.72 -5.83
N THR A 72 -17.13 10.38 -5.13
CA THR A 72 -17.34 11.74 -4.62
C THR A 72 -17.17 12.83 -5.68
N GLY A 73 -16.80 12.49 -6.92
CA GLY A 73 -16.47 13.46 -7.97
C GLY A 73 -15.08 14.10 -7.82
N HIS A 74 -14.29 13.62 -6.86
CA HIS A 74 -12.99 14.17 -6.52
C HIS A 74 -11.96 13.04 -6.33
N PRO A 75 -11.40 12.55 -7.44
CA PRO A 75 -10.57 11.35 -7.46
C PRO A 75 -9.19 11.59 -6.84
N MET A 76 -8.59 10.50 -6.35
CA MET A 76 -7.15 10.45 -6.06
C MET A 76 -6.35 10.57 -7.36
N THR A 77 -5.16 11.15 -7.27
CA THR A 77 -4.17 11.20 -8.37
C THR A 77 -3.09 10.14 -8.23
N GLY A 78 -2.85 9.63 -7.00
CA GLY A 78 -1.79 8.66 -6.79
C GLY A 78 -1.71 8.07 -5.39
N VAL A 79 -0.71 7.23 -5.20
CA VAL A 79 -0.35 6.60 -3.92
C VAL A 79 1.15 6.73 -3.74
N ARG A 80 1.57 7.31 -2.62
CA ARG A 80 2.97 7.53 -2.28
C ARG A 80 3.42 6.65 -1.13
N PHE A 81 4.27 5.67 -1.41
CA PHE A 81 4.84 4.76 -0.42
C PHE A 81 5.97 5.42 0.37
N TRP A 82 5.94 5.23 1.69
CA TRP A 82 6.98 5.67 2.63
C TRP A 82 7.05 4.72 3.82
N GLY A 83 8.25 4.32 4.22
CA GLY A 83 8.41 3.25 5.20
C GLY A 83 7.64 1.99 4.80
N GLY A 84 6.88 1.40 5.72
CA GLY A 84 5.99 0.27 5.45
C GLY A 84 4.58 0.67 5.01
N LEU A 85 4.29 1.95 4.80
CA LEU A 85 2.94 2.45 4.56
C LEU A 85 2.89 3.26 3.27
N ALA A 86 1.72 3.85 3.00
CA ALA A 86 1.55 4.79 1.92
C ALA A 86 0.55 5.90 2.28
N THR A 87 0.55 6.93 1.45
CA THR A 87 -0.38 8.07 1.53
C THR A 87 -1.16 8.17 0.23
N SER A 88 -2.48 8.34 0.35
CA SER A 88 -3.35 8.71 -0.77
C SER A 88 -3.05 10.13 -1.20
N VAL A 89 -2.75 10.34 -2.48
CA VAL A 89 -2.44 11.65 -3.06
C VAL A 89 -3.67 12.17 -3.81
N TYR A 90 -3.98 13.44 -3.59
CA TYR A 90 -5.08 14.17 -4.23
C TYR A 90 -4.49 15.37 -5.01
N PRO A 91 -5.25 15.98 -5.95
CA PRO A 91 -4.82 17.18 -6.66
C PRO A 91 -4.41 18.29 -5.70
N SER A 92 -3.32 19.01 -6.02
CA SER A 92 -2.80 20.08 -5.16
C SER A 92 -3.67 21.34 -5.17
N ASP A 93 -4.52 21.48 -6.18
CA ASP A 93 -5.46 22.58 -6.41
C ASP A 93 -6.90 22.21 -5.97
N GLU A 94 -7.07 21.17 -5.15
CA GLU A 94 -8.38 20.78 -4.61
C GLU A 94 -8.95 21.90 -3.72
N PRO A 95 -10.17 22.40 -3.99
CA PRO A 95 -10.80 23.41 -3.15
C PRO A 95 -11.16 22.82 -1.78
N PRO A 96 -11.49 23.64 -0.77
CA PRO A 96 -12.03 23.14 0.49
C PRO A 96 -13.29 22.31 0.26
N LEU A 97 -13.33 21.09 0.80
CA LEU A 97 -14.44 20.16 0.60
C LEU A 97 -15.24 19.94 1.88
N PRO A 98 -16.53 19.58 1.77
CA PRO A 98 -17.32 19.17 2.91
C PRO A 98 -16.72 17.95 3.62
N ALA A 99 -16.86 17.89 4.95
CA ALA A 99 -16.40 16.76 5.75
C ALA A 99 -16.95 15.40 5.28
N THR A 100 -18.17 15.38 4.73
CA THR A 100 -18.80 14.17 4.18
C THR A 100 -18.00 13.55 3.02
N VAL A 101 -17.34 14.37 2.21
CA VAL A 101 -16.46 13.89 1.12
C VAL A 101 -15.23 13.20 1.70
N HIS A 102 -14.59 13.82 2.70
CA HIS A 102 -13.44 13.22 3.38
C HIS A 102 -13.79 11.91 4.08
N LEU A 103 -14.94 11.84 4.77
CA LEU A 103 -15.42 10.62 5.42
C LEU A 103 -15.69 9.50 4.40
N THR A 104 -16.34 9.84 3.28
CA THR A 104 -16.63 8.86 2.22
C THR A 104 -15.34 8.29 1.64
N ARG A 105 -14.38 9.15 1.29
CA ARG A 105 -13.06 8.72 0.81
C ARG A 105 -12.31 7.86 1.82
N ALA A 106 -12.31 8.28 3.08
CA ALA A 106 -11.61 7.61 4.16
C ALA A 106 -12.21 6.23 4.46
N ALA A 107 -13.52 6.03 4.27
CA ALA A 107 -14.17 4.74 4.49
C ALA A 107 -13.72 3.65 3.50
N GLY A 108 -13.37 4.02 2.27
CA GLY A 108 -13.03 3.06 1.22
C GLY A 108 -11.86 2.13 1.56
N GLY A 109 -10.82 2.65 2.20
CA GLY A 109 -9.65 1.84 2.58
C GLY A 109 -9.95 0.79 3.64
N PRO A 110 -10.51 1.15 4.81
CA PRO A 110 -10.97 0.20 5.81
C PRO A 110 -11.94 -0.86 5.26
N LEU A 111 -12.93 -0.46 4.44
CA LEU A 111 -13.85 -1.41 3.83
C LEU A 111 -13.15 -2.38 2.88
N ALA A 112 -12.20 -1.90 2.07
CA ALA A 112 -11.38 -2.78 1.23
C ALA A 112 -10.52 -3.73 2.08
N SER A 113 -9.86 -3.23 3.13
CA SER A 113 -9.09 -4.10 4.04
C SER A 113 -9.94 -5.19 4.69
N LEU A 114 -11.16 -4.86 5.12
CA LEU A 114 -12.09 -5.85 5.69
C LEU A 114 -12.49 -6.94 4.68
N LEU A 115 -12.62 -6.60 3.39
CA LEU A 115 -12.91 -7.58 2.34
C LEU A 115 -11.71 -8.47 2.02
N LEU A 116 -10.48 -7.97 2.19
CA LEU A 116 -9.26 -8.74 1.94
C LEU A 116 -9.00 -9.78 3.04
N GLY A 117 -9.34 -9.45 4.29
CA GLY A 117 -9.16 -10.31 5.48
C GLY A 117 -8.10 -9.80 6.44
#